data_AF-A0A0D1ZZ31-F1
#
_entry.id   AF-A0A0D1ZZ31-F1
#
_cell.length_a   1.000
_cell.length_b   1.000
_cell.length_c   1.000
_cell.angle_alpha   90.00
_cell.angle_beta   90.00
_cell.angle_gamma   90.00
#
_symmetry.space_group_name_H-M   'P 1'
#
loop_
_entity.id
_entity.type
_entity.pdbx_description
1 polymer ?
#
loop_
_entity_poly.entity_id
_entity_poly.type
_entity_poly.pdbx_seq_one_letter_code
_entity_poly.pdbx_strand_id
1 'polypeptide(L)'
;MGSRLRTEDGKVGFFLKVFNEPHGSSPRTLIEERHLTDANIWFIDFANPKVNKTWYADIEGIFTPDESADYDFGLSVHGTGQLFINEQLVVSNMEIQKPGSAFLGSGTVEEKSTIHLEQGHRYKLPVQWGNAETSQLIQTGLVDFGQGRVRIGSAVSLSRLQAIADVTKLAAEPNFIEVR
;
A
#
# COMPACT_ATOMS: atom_id res chain seq x y z
N MET A 1 4.48 -4.30 -4.41
CA MET A 1 3.24 -4.41 -5.22
C MET A 1 3.25 -3.55 -6.47
N GLY A 2 3.84 -2.34 -6.47
CA GLY A 2 3.65 -1.36 -7.57
C GLY A 2 3.99 -1.87 -8.99
N SER A 3 5.02 -2.68 -9.17
CA SER A 3 5.35 -3.30 -10.48
C SER A 3 4.31 -4.31 -10.99
N ARG A 4 3.46 -4.84 -10.09
CA ARG A 4 2.34 -5.73 -10.42
C ARG A 4 1.04 -4.98 -10.69
N LEU A 5 1.04 -3.65 -10.55
CA LEU A 5 -0.11 -2.83 -10.91
C LEU A 5 0.00 -2.34 -12.34
N ARG A 6 -1.15 -2.05 -12.93
CA ARG A 6 -1.28 -1.35 -14.20
C ARG A 6 -2.15 -0.12 -14.03
N THR A 7 -1.83 0.95 -14.75
CA THR A 7 -2.75 2.08 -14.95
C THR A 7 -3.90 1.67 -15.88
N GLU A 8 -4.93 2.49 -15.98
CA GLU A 8 -6.06 2.22 -16.89
C GLU A 8 -5.62 2.16 -18.37
N ASP A 9 -4.60 2.93 -18.75
CA ASP A 9 -3.97 2.89 -20.09
C ASP A 9 -2.93 1.76 -20.25
N GLY A 10 -2.79 0.87 -19.26
CA GLY A 10 -1.98 -0.36 -19.34
C GLY A 10 -0.49 -0.20 -19.04
N LYS A 11 -0.03 0.98 -18.60
CA LYS A 11 1.37 1.19 -18.17
C LYS A 11 1.63 0.49 -16.85
N VAL A 12 2.86 0.03 -16.65
CA VAL A 12 3.30 -0.57 -15.37
C VAL A 12 3.31 0.51 -14.30
N GLY A 13 2.60 0.28 -13.20
CA GLY A 13 2.53 1.21 -12.06
C GLY A 13 1.09 1.60 -11.72
N PHE A 14 0.98 2.76 -11.07
CA PHE A 14 -0.26 3.34 -10.59
C PHE A 14 -0.15 4.87 -10.59
N PHE A 15 -1.29 5.55 -10.48
CA PHE A 15 -1.31 6.99 -10.29
C PHE A 15 -1.46 7.34 -8.81
N LEU A 16 -0.69 8.32 -8.36
CA LEU A 16 -0.86 9.02 -7.08
C LEU A 16 -1.40 10.41 -7.40
N LYS A 17 -2.61 10.72 -6.93
CA LYS A 17 -3.28 12.01 -7.10
C LYS A 17 -3.35 12.73 -5.78
N VAL A 18 -2.93 13.99 -5.73
CA VAL A 18 -2.80 14.78 -4.50
C VAL A 18 -3.89 15.85 -4.43
N PHE A 19 -4.47 16.01 -3.24
CA PHE A 19 -5.58 16.92 -2.94
C PHE A 19 -5.39 17.57 -1.57
N ASN A 20 -5.96 18.76 -1.38
CA ASN A 20 -6.05 19.38 -0.05
C ASN A 20 -7.31 18.91 0.69
N GLU A 21 -8.33 18.46 -0.03
CA GLU A 21 -9.61 18.07 0.52
C GLU A 21 -9.66 16.56 0.82
N PRO A 22 -10.27 16.16 1.95
CA PRO A 22 -10.38 14.76 2.34
C PRO A 22 -11.18 13.94 1.35
N HIS A 23 -10.95 12.63 1.37
CA HIS A 23 -11.77 11.67 0.65
C HIS A 23 -13.25 11.81 1.00
N GLY A 24 -14.13 11.69 0.00
CA GLY A 24 -15.58 11.83 0.17
C GLY A 24 -16.11 13.27 0.26
N SER A 25 -15.24 14.28 0.36
CA SER A 25 -15.65 15.68 0.24
C SER A 25 -15.93 16.07 -1.22
N SER A 26 -16.75 17.10 -1.42
CA SER A 26 -16.99 17.70 -2.73
C SER A 26 -17.17 19.21 -2.59
N PRO A 27 -16.48 20.03 -3.40
CA PRO A 27 -15.55 19.63 -4.47
C PRO A 27 -14.16 19.21 -3.95
N ARG A 28 -13.43 18.41 -4.73
CA ARG A 28 -11.98 18.15 -4.53
C ARG A 28 -11.21 18.71 -5.73
N THR A 29 -10.09 19.36 -5.48
CA THR A 29 -9.27 19.97 -6.56
C THR A 29 -7.97 19.20 -6.71
N LEU A 30 -7.75 18.58 -7.88
CA LEU A 30 -6.49 17.89 -8.17
C LEU A 30 -5.34 18.90 -8.18
N ILE A 31 -4.37 18.72 -7.28
CA ILE A 31 -3.19 19.57 -7.17
C ILE A 31 -2.07 19.03 -8.05
N GLU A 32 -1.84 17.72 -7.98
CA GLU A 32 -0.75 17.04 -8.65
C GLU A 32 -1.11 15.57 -8.91
N GLU A 33 -0.64 15.04 -10.03
CA GLU A 33 -0.73 13.61 -10.35
C GLU A 33 0.68 13.11 -10.68
N ARG A 34 1.04 11.94 -10.13
CA ARG A 34 2.32 11.27 -10.38
C ARG A 34 2.09 9.83 -10.79
N HIS A 35 2.83 9.37 -11.79
CA HIS A 35 2.91 7.97 -12.13
C HIS A 35 4.04 7.30 -11.34
N LEU A 36 3.73 6.26 -10.57
CA LEU A 36 4.68 5.58 -9.68
C LEU A 36 4.67 4.07 -9.92
N THR A 37 5.83 3.44 -9.74
CA THR A 37 6.00 1.98 -9.86
C THR A 37 6.38 1.30 -8.54
N ASP A 38 6.79 2.08 -7.55
CA ASP A 38 7.09 1.58 -6.20
C ASP A 38 5.91 1.86 -5.27
N ALA A 39 5.43 0.81 -4.60
CA ALA A 39 4.32 0.89 -3.65
C ALA A 39 4.79 1.21 -2.22
N ASN A 40 6.07 1.56 -2.02
CA ASN A 40 6.62 2.12 -0.78
C ASN A 40 6.91 3.61 -1.00
N ILE A 41 5.93 4.46 -0.73
CA ILE A 41 5.97 5.87 -1.10
C ILE A 41 6.44 6.71 0.08
N TRP A 42 7.50 7.49 -0.16
CA TRP A 42 8.14 8.35 0.82
C TRP A 42 7.97 9.80 0.39
N PHE A 43 7.41 10.63 1.26
CA PHE A 43 7.16 12.06 0.97
C PHE A 43 8.21 12.99 1.60
N ILE A 44 9.46 12.51 1.75
CA ILE A 44 10.54 13.29 2.38
C ILE A 44 10.86 14.55 1.56
N ASP A 45 10.98 14.38 0.25
CA ASP A 45 11.35 15.42 -0.72
C ASP A 45 10.13 15.98 -1.47
N PHE A 46 8.92 15.59 -1.06
CA PHE A 46 7.70 16.12 -1.65
C PHE A 46 7.55 17.60 -1.31
N ALA A 47 7.59 18.46 -2.32
CA ALA A 47 7.37 19.88 -2.14
C ALA A 47 6.45 20.40 -3.25
N ASN A 48 5.28 20.90 -2.86
CA ASN A 48 4.37 21.58 -3.78
C ASN A 48 3.74 22.77 -3.04
N PRO A 49 3.92 24.02 -3.52
CA PRO A 49 3.47 25.21 -2.81
C PRO A 49 1.93 25.33 -2.72
N LYS A 50 1.19 24.52 -3.47
CA LYS A 50 -0.28 24.48 -3.42
C LYS A 50 -0.83 23.52 -2.35
N VAL A 51 0.04 22.71 -1.74
CA VAL A 51 -0.35 21.71 -0.74
C VAL A 51 -0.38 22.35 0.65
N ASN A 52 -1.47 22.12 1.38
CA ASN A 52 -1.67 22.59 2.74
C ASN A 52 -0.88 21.75 3.75
N LYS A 53 -0.89 22.16 5.03
CA LYS A 53 -0.32 21.36 6.12
C LYS A 53 -0.93 19.95 6.18
N THR A 54 -2.27 19.88 6.15
CA THR A 54 -3.02 18.63 6.03
C THR A 54 -3.45 18.45 4.59
N TRP A 55 -3.17 17.27 4.03
CA TRP A 55 -3.46 16.94 2.64
C TRP A 55 -3.61 15.44 2.45
N TYR A 56 -4.13 15.05 1.30
CA TYR A 56 -4.57 13.69 1.01
C TYR A 56 -4.06 13.23 -0.35
N ALA A 57 -3.93 11.91 -0.50
CA ALA A 57 -3.64 11.32 -1.79
C ALA A 57 -4.54 10.11 -2.07
N ASP A 58 -4.83 9.94 -3.36
CA ASP A 58 -5.57 8.83 -3.91
C ASP A 58 -4.57 8.04 -4.76
N ILE A 59 -4.40 6.75 -4.45
CA ILE A 59 -3.59 5.83 -5.24
C ILE A 59 -4.55 4.99 -6.06
N GLU A 60 -4.39 5.02 -7.37
CA GLU A 60 -5.25 4.32 -8.31
C GLU A 60 -4.42 3.41 -9.20
N GLY A 61 -4.64 2.10 -9.06
CA GLY A 61 -4.06 1.09 -9.92
C GLY A 61 -5.01 -0.06 -10.16
N ILE A 62 -4.66 -0.90 -11.13
CA ILE A 62 -5.38 -2.10 -11.49
C ILE A 62 -4.50 -3.29 -11.18
N PHE A 63 -5.01 -4.18 -10.35
CA PHE A 63 -4.38 -5.45 -10.03
C PHE A 63 -5.03 -6.55 -10.87
N THR A 64 -4.21 -7.39 -11.50
CA THR A 64 -4.67 -8.56 -12.25
C THR A 64 -3.93 -9.79 -11.70
N PRO A 65 -4.63 -10.70 -11.01
CA PRO A 65 -4.03 -11.91 -10.47
C PRO A 65 -3.50 -12.82 -11.57
N ASP A 66 -2.32 -13.38 -11.33
CA ASP A 66 -1.71 -14.38 -12.22
C ASP A 66 -2.33 -15.78 -12.02
N GLU A 67 -2.94 -16.03 -10.85
CA GLU A 67 -3.63 -17.27 -10.49
C GLU A 67 -4.88 -16.98 -9.64
N SER A 68 -5.85 -17.89 -9.65
CA SER A 68 -7.01 -17.80 -8.77
C SER A 68 -6.63 -18.32 -7.39
N ALA A 69 -6.59 -17.45 -6.40
CA ALA A 69 -6.14 -17.77 -5.05
C ALA A 69 -6.66 -16.77 -4.03
N ASP A 70 -6.42 -17.07 -2.76
CA ASP A 70 -6.55 -16.09 -1.69
C ASP A 70 -5.33 -15.18 -1.72
N TYR A 71 -5.54 -13.87 -1.67
CA TYR A 71 -4.49 -12.86 -1.64
C TYR A 71 -4.56 -12.07 -0.34
N ASP A 72 -3.43 -12.01 0.36
CA ASP A 72 -3.25 -11.14 1.51
C ASP A 72 -2.89 -9.74 0.99
N PHE A 73 -3.67 -8.73 1.35
CA PHE A 73 -3.37 -7.32 1.14
C PHE A 73 -2.93 -6.69 2.45
N GLY A 74 -1.92 -5.81 2.37
CA GLY A 74 -1.34 -5.14 3.53
C GLY A 74 -1.25 -3.63 3.34
N LEU A 75 -1.51 -2.87 4.41
CA LEU A 75 -1.37 -1.42 4.44
C LEU A 75 -0.64 -0.96 5.71
N SER A 76 0.50 -0.30 5.53
CA SER A 76 1.20 0.44 6.58
C SER A 76 1.20 1.94 6.24
N VAL A 77 0.94 2.79 7.22
CA VAL A 77 0.91 4.25 7.04
C VAL A 77 1.73 4.98 8.10
N HIS A 78 2.28 6.13 7.72
CA HIS A 78 2.56 7.26 8.61
C HIS A 78 1.66 8.39 8.09
N GLY A 79 0.63 8.74 8.87
CA GLY A 79 -0.62 9.35 8.38
C GLY A 79 -1.80 8.40 8.58
N THR A 80 -2.85 8.49 7.77
CA THR A 80 -3.99 7.55 7.82
C THR A 80 -4.23 6.92 6.45
N GLY A 81 -4.84 5.74 6.39
CA GLY A 81 -5.28 5.24 5.09
C GLY A 81 -6.20 4.04 5.09
N GLN A 82 -6.82 3.82 3.94
CA GLN A 82 -7.74 2.74 3.65
C GLN A 82 -7.48 2.19 2.26
N LEU A 83 -7.48 0.87 2.11
CA LEU A 83 -7.30 0.16 0.85
C LEU A 83 -8.58 -0.56 0.48
N PHE A 84 -8.99 -0.36 -0.76
CA PHE A 84 -10.20 -0.90 -1.34
C PHE A 84 -9.85 -1.82 -2.52
N ILE A 85 -10.75 -2.77 -2.80
CA ILE A 85 -10.72 -3.59 -4.00
C ILE A 85 -12.13 -3.56 -4.59
N ASN A 86 -12.28 -3.08 -5.82
CA ASN A 86 -13.59 -2.86 -6.47
C ASN A 86 -14.58 -2.15 -5.53
N GLU A 87 -14.15 -1.03 -4.93
CA GLU A 87 -14.95 -0.18 -4.02
C GLU A 87 -15.30 -0.83 -2.66
N GLN A 88 -14.96 -2.10 -2.43
CA GLN A 88 -15.09 -2.73 -1.12
C GLN A 88 -13.88 -2.42 -0.24
N LEU A 89 -14.10 -1.97 0.99
CA LEU A 89 -13.04 -1.77 1.98
C LEU A 89 -12.42 -3.12 2.36
N VAL A 90 -11.11 -3.26 2.17
CA VAL A 90 -10.37 -4.49 2.45
C VAL A 90 -9.43 -4.31 3.64
N VAL A 91 -8.70 -3.19 3.72
CA VAL A 91 -7.83 -2.85 4.85
C VAL A 91 -8.10 -1.42 5.32
N SER A 92 -8.22 -1.21 6.61
CA SER A 92 -8.35 0.13 7.21
C SER A 92 -7.28 0.34 8.27
N ASN A 93 -6.55 1.45 8.14
CA ASN A 93 -5.52 1.89 9.08
C ASN A 93 -5.71 3.39 9.35
N MET A 94 -6.92 3.73 9.82
CA MET A 94 -7.41 5.11 9.97
C MET A 94 -7.82 5.44 11.41
N GLU A 95 -8.80 4.75 11.98
CA GLU A 95 -9.38 5.12 13.30
C GLU A 95 -8.58 4.60 14.50
N ILE A 96 -8.24 3.30 14.51
CA ILE A 96 -7.53 2.64 15.61
C ILE A 96 -6.16 2.21 15.10
N GLN A 97 -5.22 3.16 15.10
CA GLN A 97 -3.87 2.93 14.61
C GLN A 97 -2.97 2.37 15.71
N LYS A 98 -2.23 1.31 15.39
CA LYS A 98 -1.23 0.71 16.30
C LYS A 98 0.17 1.08 15.85
N PRO A 99 1.04 1.60 16.74
CA PRO A 99 2.42 1.92 16.39
C PRO A 99 3.17 0.66 15.98
N GLY A 100 4.01 0.76 14.96
CA GLY A 100 4.77 -0.36 14.42
C GLY A 100 6.13 0.05 13.90
N SER A 101 6.85 -0.91 13.33
CA SER A 101 8.22 -0.72 12.86
C SER A 101 8.33 -0.15 11.44
N ALA A 102 7.19 0.06 10.75
CA ALA A 102 7.21 0.65 9.42
C ALA A 102 7.88 2.03 9.45
N PHE A 103 8.49 2.43 8.34
CA PHE A 103 8.98 3.80 8.16
C PHE A 103 10.03 4.23 9.20
N LEU A 104 10.99 3.35 9.51
CA LEU A 104 12.01 3.60 10.53
C LEU A 104 11.39 3.82 11.92
N GLY A 105 10.28 3.11 12.19
CA GLY A 105 9.55 3.17 13.44
C GLY A 105 8.49 4.26 13.51
N SER A 106 8.43 5.21 12.56
CA SER A 106 7.46 6.32 12.58
C SER A 106 6.06 5.94 12.07
N GLY A 107 5.86 4.66 11.74
CA GLY A 107 4.65 4.17 11.10
C GLY A 107 3.81 3.28 11.99
N THR A 108 2.71 2.82 11.42
CA THR A 108 1.85 1.81 12.03
C THR A 108 2.41 0.40 11.85
N VAL A 109 1.80 -0.57 12.53
CA VAL A 109 1.83 -1.97 12.08
C VAL A 109 1.22 -2.08 10.68
N GLU A 110 1.53 -3.18 9.98
CA GLU A 110 0.83 -3.53 8.74
C GLU A 110 -0.51 -4.17 9.10
N GLU A 111 -1.60 -3.46 8.81
CA GLU A 111 -2.95 -4.05 8.87
C GLU A 111 -3.15 -4.88 7.60
N LYS A 112 -3.78 -6.05 7.75
CA LYS A 112 -3.91 -7.04 6.67
C LYS A 112 -5.33 -7.58 6.56
N SER A 113 -5.68 -7.97 5.35
CA SER A 113 -6.91 -8.72 5.08
C SER A 113 -6.69 -9.63 3.89
N THR A 114 -7.43 -10.73 3.85
CA THR A 114 -7.32 -11.75 2.81
C THR A 114 -8.61 -11.79 2.02
N ILE A 115 -8.52 -11.76 0.68
CA ILE A 115 -9.66 -11.90 -0.21
C ILE A 115 -9.35 -12.89 -1.33
N HIS A 116 -10.36 -13.63 -1.77
CA HIS A 116 -10.23 -14.49 -2.93
C HIS A 116 -10.28 -13.67 -4.21
N LEU A 117 -9.34 -13.89 -5.12
CA LEU A 117 -9.31 -13.25 -6.43
C LEU A 117 -9.20 -14.29 -7.54
N GLU A 118 -9.80 -13.98 -8.69
CA GLU A 118 -9.82 -14.86 -9.85
C GLU A 118 -8.74 -14.46 -10.86
N GLN A 119 -8.05 -15.44 -11.41
CA GLN A 119 -7.03 -15.28 -12.43
C GLN A 119 -7.52 -14.41 -13.59
N GLY A 120 -6.68 -13.48 -14.04
CA GLY A 120 -6.94 -12.65 -15.23
C GLY A 120 -8.03 -11.57 -15.04
N HIS A 121 -8.75 -11.55 -13.91
CA HIS A 121 -9.73 -10.51 -13.64
C HIS A 121 -9.05 -9.20 -13.24
N ARG A 122 -9.56 -8.08 -13.77
CA ARG A 122 -9.03 -6.73 -13.47
C ARG A 122 -9.76 -6.17 -12.26
N TYR A 123 -9.02 -5.95 -11.17
CA TYR A 123 -9.53 -5.37 -9.94
C TYR A 123 -9.01 -3.95 -9.77
N LYS A 124 -9.90 -2.97 -9.58
CA LYS A 124 -9.50 -1.62 -9.20
C LYS A 124 -9.04 -1.62 -7.75
N LEU A 125 -7.89 -1.00 -7.49
CA LEU A 125 -7.30 -0.89 -6.18
C LEU A 125 -7.12 0.59 -5.81
N PRO A 126 -8.18 1.26 -5.32
CA PRO A 126 -8.03 2.56 -4.69
C PRO A 126 -7.37 2.42 -3.32
N VAL A 127 -6.37 3.25 -3.03
CA VAL A 127 -5.96 3.55 -1.66
C VAL A 127 -6.20 5.01 -1.38
N GLN A 128 -6.92 5.25 -0.30
CA GLN A 128 -7.17 6.57 0.23
C GLN A 128 -6.17 6.82 1.35
N TRP A 129 -5.32 7.81 1.19
CA TRP A 129 -4.30 8.15 2.18
C TRP A 129 -4.40 9.62 2.61
N GLY A 130 -4.17 9.87 3.88
CA GLY A 130 -3.99 11.18 4.48
C GLY A 130 -2.58 11.31 5.04
N ASN A 131 -2.00 12.49 4.92
CA ASN A 131 -0.63 12.77 5.34
C ASN A 131 -0.43 12.62 6.85
N ALA A 132 0.80 12.74 7.36
CA ALA A 132 1.10 12.53 8.79
C ALA A 132 0.18 13.29 9.76
N GLU A 133 -0.24 14.50 9.37
CA GLU A 133 -1.13 15.38 10.13
C GLU A 133 -2.56 14.84 10.33
N THR A 134 -2.96 13.81 9.59
CA THR A 134 -4.27 13.16 9.76
C THR A 134 -4.25 12.09 10.86
N SER A 135 -3.07 11.67 11.31
CA SER A 135 -2.90 10.63 12.33
C SER A 135 -2.92 11.24 13.74
N GLN A 136 -3.54 10.53 14.67
CA GLN A 136 -3.46 10.84 16.11
C GLN A 136 -2.31 10.09 16.81
N LEU A 137 -1.52 9.32 16.06
CA LEU A 137 -0.48 8.46 16.59
C LEU A 137 0.77 9.30 16.91
N ILE A 138 1.03 9.50 18.21
CA ILE A 138 2.20 10.24 18.68
C ILE A 138 3.29 9.23 19.06
N GLN A 139 4.40 9.23 18.32
CA GLN A 139 5.59 8.43 18.62
C GLN A 139 6.75 9.34 19.06
N THR A 140 6.90 9.49 20.37
CA THR A 140 7.96 10.32 20.97
C THR A 140 9.33 9.66 20.81
N GLY A 141 10.35 10.47 20.47
CA GLY A 141 11.76 10.03 20.44
C GLY A 141 12.23 9.44 19.10
N LEU A 142 11.39 9.47 18.07
CA LEU A 142 11.75 9.10 16.71
C LEU A 142 11.93 10.35 15.84
N VAL A 143 12.75 10.22 14.79
CA VAL A 143 12.89 11.26 13.78
C VAL A 143 11.60 11.29 12.97
N ASP A 144 10.87 12.40 13.07
CA ASP A 144 9.75 12.67 12.18
C ASP A 144 10.28 13.07 10.81
N PHE A 145 9.84 12.33 9.79
CA PHE A 145 10.20 12.57 8.40
C PHE A 145 9.19 13.47 7.67
N GLY A 146 8.39 14.21 8.44
CA GLY A 146 7.50 15.25 7.96
C GLY A 146 6.19 14.67 7.44
N GLN A 147 5.97 14.74 6.13
CA GLN A 147 4.63 14.65 5.56
C GLN A 147 3.99 13.26 5.58
N GLY A 148 4.71 12.22 5.98
CA GLY A 148 4.15 10.88 6.06
C GLY A 148 4.67 9.94 4.97
N ARG A 149 4.17 8.71 5.02
CA ARG A 149 4.56 7.59 4.14
C ARG A 149 3.42 6.59 4.02
N VAL A 150 3.38 5.87 2.91
CA VAL A 150 2.41 4.78 2.70
C VAL A 150 3.08 3.62 2.01
N ARG A 151 2.77 2.41 2.48
CA ARG A 151 3.28 1.17 1.89
C ARG A 151 2.12 0.22 1.68
N ILE A 152 2.03 -0.27 0.44
CA ILE A 152 0.98 -1.21 0.03
C ILE A 152 1.60 -2.55 -0.36
N GLY A 153 1.18 -3.60 0.33
CA GLY A 153 1.63 -4.98 0.16
C GLY A 153 0.55 -5.86 -0.47
N SER A 154 0.99 -6.89 -1.17
CA SER A 154 0.14 -8.01 -1.56
C SER A 154 0.98 -9.28 -1.71
N ALA A 155 0.43 -10.42 -1.34
CA ALA A 155 1.02 -11.73 -1.63
C ALA A 155 -0.09 -12.77 -1.81
N VAL A 156 0.18 -13.84 -2.55
CA VAL A 156 -0.67 -15.03 -2.51
C VAL A 156 -0.62 -15.57 -1.08
N SER A 157 -1.78 -15.80 -0.49
CA SER A 157 -1.93 -16.35 0.85
C SER A 157 -1.51 -17.81 0.81
N LEU A 158 -0.39 -18.13 1.43
CA LEU A 158 0.07 -19.50 1.57
C LEU A 158 -0.38 -20.01 2.93
N SER A 159 -1.07 -21.15 2.96
CA SER A 159 -1.27 -21.81 4.24
C SER A 159 0.10 -22.18 4.84
N ARG A 160 0.23 -22.05 6.16
CA ARG A 160 1.49 -22.34 6.87
C ARG A 160 2.05 -23.74 6.58
N LEU A 161 1.16 -24.71 6.30
CA LEU A 161 1.53 -26.08 5.95
C LEU A 161 2.06 -26.20 4.51
N GLN A 162 1.47 -25.49 3.55
CA GLN A 162 1.97 -25.45 2.17
C GLN A 162 3.35 -24.78 2.10
N ALA A 163 3.55 -23.68 2.83
CA ALA A 163 4.84 -23.00 2.88
C ALA A 163 5.98 -23.92 3.39
N ILE A 164 5.69 -24.77 4.38
CA ILE A 164 6.67 -25.75 4.87
C ILE A 164 6.93 -26.84 3.82
N ALA A 165 5.88 -27.35 3.17
CA ALA A 165 5.98 -28.40 2.16
C ALA A 165 6.77 -27.97 0.91
N ASP A 166 6.62 -26.72 0.47
CA ASP A 166 7.35 -26.19 -0.68
C ASP A 166 8.84 -26.03 -0.39
N VAL A 167 9.19 -25.60 0.83
CA VAL A 167 10.59 -25.48 1.27
C VAL A 167 11.26 -26.86 1.33
N THR A 168 10.58 -27.89 1.84
CA THR A 168 11.14 -29.26 1.86
C THR A 168 11.26 -29.86 0.46
N LYS A 169 10.33 -29.54 -0.45
CA LYS A 169 10.41 -29.99 -1.86
C LYS A 169 11.57 -29.34 -2.61
N LEU A 170 11.76 -28.03 -2.45
CA LEU A 170 12.86 -27.29 -3.09
C LEU A 170 14.23 -27.73 -2.54
N ALA A 171 14.34 -28.02 -1.25
CA ALA A 171 15.56 -28.52 -0.63
C ALA A 171 15.93 -29.96 -1.06
N ALA A 172 14.99 -30.72 -1.63
CA ALA A 172 15.22 -32.06 -2.15
C ALA A 172 15.66 -32.07 -3.63
N GLU A 173 15.69 -30.91 -4.32
CA GLU A 173 16.17 -30.83 -5.69
C GLU A 173 17.71 -30.81 -5.75
N PRO A 174 18.38 -31.65 -6.57
CA PRO A 174 19.84 -31.85 -6.53
C PRO A 174 20.71 -30.65 -6.99
N ASN A 175 20.14 -29.48 -7.26
CA ASN A 175 20.84 -28.33 -7.86
C ASN A 175 20.81 -27.04 -7.02
N PHE A 176 20.53 -27.13 -5.72
CA PHE A 176 20.64 -25.95 -4.83
C PHE A 176 22.12 -25.66 -4.53
N ILE A 177 22.78 -24.92 -5.42
CA ILE A 177 24.18 -24.47 -5.27
C ILE A 177 24.25 -23.36 -4.22
N GLU A 178 25.23 -23.52 -3.33
CA GLU A 178 25.63 -22.68 -2.19
C GLU A 178 25.56 -21.16 -2.42
N VAL A 179 25.04 -20.50 -1.37
CA VAL A 179 25.30 -19.09 -1.08
C VAL A 179 26.81 -18.92 -0.81
N ARG A 180 27.47 -18.03 -1.55
CA ARG A 180 28.72 -17.39 -1.15
C ARG A 180 28.51 -15.90 -0.99
#